data_AF-A0A945HCZ8-F1
#
_entry.id   AF-A0A945HCZ8-F1
#
_cell.length_a   1.000
_cell.length_b   1.000
_cell.length_c   1.000
_cell.angle_alpha   90.00
_cell.angle_beta   90.00
_cell.angle_gamma   90.00
#
_symmetry.space_group_name_H-M   'P 1'
#
loop_
_entity.id
_entity.type
_entity.pdbx_description
1 polymer ?
#
loop_
_entity_poly.entity_id
_entity_poly.type
_entity_poly.pdbx_seq_one_letter_code
_entity_poly.pdbx_strand_id
1 'polypeptide(L)'
;MADGTRTLLIGDGPLADGLHDGLVDRGHVVAQGVPVRADGWSGTGTGIESGAGTDISTGIGTGVGLIGRPDLVVHVPPIPASPVPLVDQSTQQWVEACEVPMAEAFAVARASRPHLSDRARLVWVVP
;
A
#
# COMPACT_ATOMS: atom_id res chain seq x y z
N MET A 1 -19.11 22.86 -7.40
CA MET A 1 -17.92 22.49 -6.61
C MET A 1 -17.27 21.36 -7.41
N ALA A 2 -16.04 21.52 -7.91
CA ALA A 2 -15.38 20.38 -8.52
C ALA A 2 -15.09 19.39 -7.39
N ASP A 3 -15.69 18.20 -7.44
CA ASP A 3 -15.40 17.14 -6.48
C ASP A 3 -13.89 16.86 -6.55
N GLY A 4 -13.18 17.05 -5.43
CA GLY A 4 -11.75 16.83 -5.35
C GLY A 4 -11.36 15.42 -5.80
N THR A 5 -10.13 15.25 -6.29
CA THR A 5 -9.63 13.93 -6.75
C THR A 5 -9.76 12.90 -5.63
N ARG A 6 -10.50 11.81 -5.88
CA ARG A 6 -10.70 10.74 -4.90
C ARG A 6 -9.46 9.86 -4.86
N THR A 7 -8.78 9.87 -3.73
CA THR A 7 -7.49 9.19 -3.57
C THR A 7 -7.59 8.10 -2.52
N LEU A 8 -7.31 6.87 -2.94
CA LEU A 8 -7.14 5.74 -2.04
C LEU A 8 -5.65 5.59 -1.75
N LEU A 9 -5.24 5.88 -0.53
CA LEU A 9 -3.87 5.71 -0.06
C LEU A 9 -3.77 4.38 0.69
N ILE A 10 -2.90 3.48 0.25
CA ILE A 10 -2.68 2.18 0.87
C ILE A 10 -1.28 2.16 1.47
N GLY A 11 -1.19 2.10 2.80
CA GLY A 11 0.08 2.14 3.51
C GLY A 11 -0.03 2.84 4.86
N ASP A 12 1.07 2.78 5.60
CA ASP A 12 1.19 3.28 6.97
C ASP A 12 2.58 3.85 7.25
N GLY A 13 2.67 4.59 8.36
CA GLY A 13 3.90 5.22 8.82
C GLY A 13 4.10 6.64 8.28
N PRO A 14 5.20 7.30 8.68
CA PRO A 14 5.36 8.75 8.53
C PRO A 14 5.27 9.26 7.09
N LEU A 15 5.69 8.46 6.11
CA LEU A 15 5.59 8.81 4.70
C LEU A 15 4.14 8.77 4.22
N ALA A 16 3.38 7.73 4.58
CA ALA A 16 1.97 7.63 4.22
C ALA A 16 1.16 8.76 4.89
N ASP A 17 1.41 9.03 6.17
CA ASP A 17 0.72 10.08 6.92
C ASP A 17 1.01 11.48 6.32
N GLY A 18 2.28 11.78 5.99
CA GLY A 18 2.63 13.03 5.32
C GLY A 18 2.04 13.16 3.91
N LEU A 19 1.95 12.05 3.17
CA LEU A 19 1.28 12.01 1.86
C LEU A 19 -0.22 12.26 2.00
N HIS A 20 -0.88 11.65 2.99
CA HIS A 20 -2.28 11.88 3.29
C HIS A 20 -2.54 13.37 3.51
N ASP A 21 -1.80 14.00 4.43
CA ASP A 21 -1.99 15.40 4.79
C ASP A 21 -1.73 16.33 3.60
N GLY A 22 -0.65 16.10 2.85
CA GLY A 22 -0.33 16.89 1.66
C GLY A 22 -1.36 16.76 0.53
N LEU A 23 -2.01 15.60 0.38
CA LEU A 23 -3.09 15.40 -0.59
C LEU A 23 -4.37 16.12 -0.15
N VAL A 24 -4.72 16.04 1.13
CA VAL A 24 -5.87 16.75 1.71
C VAL A 24 -5.69 18.27 1.57
N ASP A 25 -4.51 18.80 1.91
CA ASP A 25 -4.18 20.23 1.76
C ASP A 25 -4.29 20.71 0.31
N ARG A 26 -4.11 19.79 -0.65
CA ARG A 26 -4.22 20.05 -2.09
C ARG A 26 -5.65 19.86 -2.62
N GLY A 27 -6.60 19.54 -1.76
CA GLY A 27 -8.03 19.41 -2.06
C GLY A 27 -8.46 18.02 -2.52
N HIS A 28 -7.68 16.97 -2.26
CA HIS A 28 -8.11 15.60 -2.54
C HIS A 28 -9.11 15.11 -1.48
N VAL A 29 -9.98 14.18 -1.87
CA VAL A 29 -10.79 13.40 -0.92
C VAL A 29 -10.05 12.09 -0.68
N VAL A 30 -9.45 11.93 0.50
CA VAL A 30 -8.52 10.83 0.78
C VAL A 30 -9.14 9.82 1.73
N ALA A 31 -9.01 8.53 1.42
CA ALA A 31 -9.15 7.45 2.39
C ALA A 31 -7.83 6.68 2.47
N GLN A 32 -7.37 6.43 3.69
CA GLN A 32 -6.18 5.65 3.97
C GLN A 32 -6.56 4.25 4.47
N GLY A 33 -6.01 3.22 3.84
CA GLY A 33 -6.12 1.82 4.26
C GLY A 33 -4.76 1.28 4.68
N VAL A 34 -4.70 0.66 5.86
CA VAL A 34 -3.48 0.00 6.36
C VAL A 34 -3.55 -1.48 5.98
N PRO A 35 -2.62 -2.01 5.17
CA PRO A 35 -2.52 -3.44 4.93
C PRO A 35 -2.24 -4.16 6.25
N VAL A 36 -3.10 -5.09 6.64
CA VAL A 36 -2.77 -6.01 7.73
C VAL A 36 -1.72 -6.97 7.19
N ARG A 37 -0.54 -6.93 7.82
CA ARG A 37 0.59 -7.81 7.50
C ARG A 37 0.61 -8.86 8.59
N ALA A 38 0.57 -10.14 8.22
CA ALA A 38 0.68 -11.23 9.18
C ALA A 38 1.92 -11.01 10.06
N ASP A 39 1.77 -11.26 11.36
CA ASP A 39 2.72 -11.02 12.43
C ASP A 39 3.99 -11.87 12.21
N GLY A 40 4.86 -11.38 11.32
CA GLY A 40 6.04 -12.10 10.85
C GLY A 40 7.06 -11.23 10.13
N TRP A 41 6.76 -9.94 9.89
CA TRP A 41 7.78 -8.97 9.46
C TRP A 41 8.67 -8.55 10.63
N SER A 42 9.46 -9.51 11.11
CA SER A 42 10.60 -9.29 12.02
C SER A 42 11.93 -9.27 11.24
N GLY A 43 11.90 -9.23 9.90
CA GLY A 43 13.09 -9.47 9.07
C GLY A 43 13.66 -10.89 9.19
N THR A 44 12.90 -11.82 9.80
CA THR A 44 13.32 -13.22 10.06
C THR A 44 12.22 -14.27 9.80
N GLY A 45 11.13 -13.93 9.13
CA GLY A 45 9.94 -14.77 9.00
C GLY A 45 9.84 -15.55 7.68
N THR A 46 9.67 -16.86 7.80
CA THR A 46 9.59 -17.87 6.73
C THR A 46 8.34 -17.76 5.85
N GLY A 47 8.54 -17.61 4.53
CA GLY A 47 7.63 -18.16 3.53
C GLY A 47 6.38 -17.34 3.18
N ILE A 48 5.97 -17.46 1.92
CA ILE A 48 4.82 -16.78 1.29
C ILE A 48 3.53 -17.21 1.99
N GLU A 49 3.09 -16.47 3.01
CA GLU A 49 1.74 -16.64 3.56
C GLU A 49 0.75 -15.79 2.75
N SER A 50 -0.17 -16.48 2.07
CA SER A 50 -1.24 -15.93 1.23
C SER A 50 -2.32 -15.14 1.99
N GLY A 51 -2.06 -14.74 3.25
CA GLY A 51 -3.00 -14.07 4.14
C GLY A 51 -3.24 -12.59 3.83
N ALA A 52 -2.24 -11.87 3.30
CA ALA A 52 -2.33 -10.43 3.04
C ALA A 52 -3.43 -10.05 2.03
N GLY A 53 -3.82 -10.98 1.13
CA GLY A 53 -4.79 -10.69 0.07
C GLY A 53 -6.22 -10.40 0.55
N THR A 54 -6.66 -11.03 1.64
CA THR A 54 -8.03 -10.87 2.18
C THR A 54 -8.17 -9.55 2.92
N ASP A 55 -7.13 -9.15 3.66
CA ASP A 55 -7.15 -7.92 4.45
C ASP A 55 -6.94 -6.67 3.58
N ILE A 56 -6.08 -6.76 2.55
CA ILE A 56 -5.92 -5.69 1.54
C ILE A 56 -7.25 -5.42 0.82
N SER A 57 -7.98 -6.47 0.44
CA SER A 57 -9.27 -6.33 -0.25
C SER A 57 -10.31 -5.66 0.65
N THR A 58 -10.32 -6.02 1.94
CA THR A 58 -11.21 -5.41 2.94
C THR A 58 -10.89 -3.92 3.13
N GLY A 59 -9.62 -3.57 3.35
CA GLY A 59 -9.19 -2.17 3.51
C GLY A 59 -9.51 -1.30 2.29
N ILE A 60 -9.28 -1.82 1.08
CA ILE A 60 -9.66 -1.17 -0.17
C ILE A 60 -11.18 -0.97 -0.25
N GLY A 61 -11.95 -2.02 0.04
CA GLY A 61 -13.42 -1.95 0.04
C GLY A 61 -13.97 -0.89 1.00
N THR A 62 -13.42 -0.81 2.22
CA THR A 62 -13.77 0.22 3.20
C THR A 62 -13.43 1.62 2.69
N GLY A 63 -12.21 1.83 2.17
CA GLY A 63 -11.79 3.13 1.62
C GLY A 63 -12.67 3.58 0.46
N VAL A 64 -12.98 2.68 -0.46
CA VAL A 64 -13.91 2.92 -1.59
C VAL A 64 -15.31 3.26 -1.07
N GLY A 65 -15.79 2.62 0.00
CA GLY A 65 -17.07 2.96 0.63
C GLY A 65 -17.12 4.40 1.17
N LEU A 66 -15.99 4.97 1.58
CA LEU A 66 -15.89 6.33 2.11
C LEU A 66 -15.81 7.40 1.02
N ILE A 67 -15.02 7.15 -0.03
CA ILE A 67 -14.70 8.18 -1.05
C ILE A 67 -15.41 7.95 -2.39
N GLY A 68 -16.01 6.77 -2.59
CA GLY A 68 -16.51 6.31 -3.89
C GLY A 68 -15.41 5.71 -4.76
N ARG A 69 -15.63 5.69 -6.08
CA ARG A 69 -14.65 5.16 -7.05
C ARG A 69 -13.40 6.06 -7.08
N PRO A 70 -12.21 5.55 -6.74
CA PRO A 70 -10.99 6.34 -6.71
C PRO A 70 -10.49 6.71 -8.11
N ASP A 71 -9.98 7.93 -8.24
CA ASP A 71 -9.28 8.47 -9.42
C ASP A 71 -7.75 8.25 -9.32
N LEU A 72 -7.27 8.04 -8.11
CA LEU A 72 -5.87 7.79 -7.79
C LEU A 72 -5.77 6.73 -6.70
N VAL A 73 -4.94 5.73 -6.93
CA VAL A 73 -4.48 4.79 -5.89
C VAL A 73 -3.00 5.01 -5.68
N VAL A 74 -2.60 5.24 -4.42
CA VAL A 74 -1.20 5.37 -4.02
C VAL A 74 -0.88 4.22 -3.09
N HIS A 75 0.15 3.42 -3.37
CA HIS A 75 0.67 2.42 -2.43
C HIS A 75 2.01 2.89 -1.89
N VAL A 76 2.11 2.87 -0.57
CA VAL A 76 3.33 3.10 0.18
C VAL A 76 3.66 1.79 0.89
N PRO A 77 4.67 1.04 0.41
CA PRO A 77 5.09 -0.18 1.06
C PRO A 77 5.72 0.13 2.43
N PRO A 78 5.73 -0.85 3.35
CA PRO A 78 6.36 -0.64 4.65
C PRO A 78 7.86 -0.39 4.48
N ILE A 79 8.36 0.66 5.13
CA ILE A 79 9.79 0.95 5.17
C ILE A 79 10.38 0.28 6.42
N PRO A 80 11.44 -0.53 6.30
CA PRO A 80 12.14 -1.06 7.46
C PRO A 80 12.61 0.07 8.38
N ALA A 81 12.44 -0.10 9.69
CA ALA A 81 12.84 0.91 10.68
C ALA A 81 14.35 1.22 10.66
N SER A 82 15.16 0.33 10.10
CA SER A 82 16.60 0.53 9.93
C SER A 82 17.10 -0.19 8.68
N PRO A 83 18.10 0.38 7.98
CA PRO A 83 18.74 -0.29 6.86
C PRO A 83 19.47 -1.55 7.34
N VAL A 84 19.32 -2.64 6.59
CA VAL A 84 20.07 -3.88 6.80
C VAL A 84 21.19 -3.96 5.77
N PRO A 85 22.48 -4.04 6.17
CA PRO A 85 23.57 -4.19 5.21
C PRO A 85 23.40 -5.46 4.37
N LEU A 86 23.64 -5.35 3.06
CA LEU A 86 23.48 -6.48 2.14
C LEU A 86 24.34 -7.69 2.53
N VAL A 87 25.52 -7.45 3.09
CA VAL A 87 26.46 -8.49 3.55
C VAL A 87 25.94 -9.27 4.76
N ASP A 88 24.98 -8.71 5.49
CA ASP A 88 24.37 -9.32 6.67
C ASP A 88 23.08 -10.08 6.33
N GLN A 89 22.66 -10.06 5.06
CA GLN A 89 21.47 -10.76 4.59
C GLN A 89 21.83 -12.16 4.07
N SER A 90 21.06 -13.16 4.47
CA SER A 90 21.01 -14.43 3.76
C SER A 90 20.38 -14.24 2.38
N THR A 91 20.65 -15.17 1.44
CA THR A 91 20.00 -15.17 0.12
C THR A 91 18.48 -15.13 0.23
N GLN A 92 17.90 -15.84 1.21
CA GLN A 92 16.46 -15.87 1.40
C GLN A 92 15.92 -14.51 1.84
N GLN A 93 16.58 -13.84 2.79
CA GLN A 93 16.19 -12.50 3.24
C GLN A 93 16.28 -11.47 2.12
N TRP A 94 17.29 -11.58 1.25
CA TRP A 94 17.42 -10.73 0.08
C TRP A 94 16.27 -10.96 -0.92
N VAL A 95 15.93 -12.21 -1.22
CA VAL A 95 14.80 -12.57 -2.10
C VAL A 95 13.49 -12.03 -1.52
N GLU A 96 13.23 -12.24 -0.23
CA GLU A 96 12.01 -11.75 0.44
C GLU A 96 11.93 -10.22 0.42
N ALA A 97 13.02 -9.52 0.69
CA ALA A 97 13.07 -8.06 0.62
C ALA A 97 12.75 -7.51 -0.78
N CYS A 98 13.07 -8.27 -1.83
CA CYS A 98 12.71 -7.91 -3.20
C CYS A 98 11.27 -8.31 -3.56
N GLU A 99 10.85 -9.53 -3.24
CA GLU A 99 9.59 -10.10 -3.72
C GLU A 99 8.37 -9.64 -2.94
N VAL A 100 8.48 -9.44 -1.62
CA VAL A 100 7.34 -9.08 -0.77
C VAL A 100 6.73 -7.72 -1.17
N PRO A 101 7.51 -6.63 -1.37
CA PRO A 101 6.93 -5.36 -1.82
C PRO A 101 6.24 -5.47 -3.19
N MET A 102 6.79 -6.28 -4.10
CA MET A 102 6.18 -6.52 -5.41
C MET A 102 4.86 -7.31 -5.29
N ALA A 103 4.82 -8.33 -4.45
CA ALA A 103 3.62 -9.12 -4.19
C ALA A 103 2.51 -8.26 -3.55
N GLU A 104 2.86 -7.39 -2.61
CA GLU A 104 1.93 -6.45 -1.99
C GLU A 104 1.38 -5.46 -3.03
N ALA A 105 2.24 -4.82 -3.83
CA ALA A 105 1.82 -3.91 -4.90
C ALA A 105 0.89 -4.60 -5.92
N PHE A 106 1.18 -5.85 -6.29
CA PHE A 106 0.32 -6.64 -7.17
C PHE A 106 -1.04 -6.94 -6.53
N ALA A 107 -1.07 -7.29 -5.24
CA ALA A 107 -2.31 -7.53 -4.51
C ALA A 107 -3.18 -6.26 -4.44
N VAL A 108 -2.58 -5.09 -4.16
CA VAL A 108 -3.26 -3.80 -4.15
C VAL A 108 -3.82 -3.48 -5.54
N ALA A 109 -3.03 -3.65 -6.61
CA ALA A 109 -3.48 -3.42 -7.98
C ALA A 109 -4.70 -4.29 -8.32
N ARG A 110 -4.62 -5.58 -8.02
CA ARG A 110 -5.67 -6.57 -8.30
C ARG A 110 -6.95 -6.25 -7.54
N ALA A 111 -6.84 -5.93 -6.24
CA ALA A 111 -7.97 -5.62 -5.39
C ALA A 111 -8.61 -4.25 -5.73
N SER A 112 -7.82 -3.27 -6.17
CA SER A 112 -8.33 -1.94 -6.55
C SER A 112 -9.07 -1.95 -7.88
N ARG A 113 -8.67 -2.82 -8.82
CA ARG A 113 -9.15 -2.85 -10.22
C ARG A 113 -10.68 -2.73 -10.39
N PRO A 114 -11.53 -3.44 -9.62
CA PRO A 114 -12.99 -3.35 -9.78
C PRO A 114 -13.58 -1.98 -9.42
N HIS A 115 -12.85 -1.19 -8.62
CA HIS A 115 -13.34 0.03 -8.01
C HIS A 115 -12.91 1.32 -8.74
N LEU A 116 -11.87 1.24 -9.56
CA LEU A 116 -11.25 2.38 -10.24
C LEU A 116 -12.25 3.18 -11.10
N SER A 117 -12.11 4.50 -11.09
CA SER A 117 -12.81 5.37 -12.04
C SER A 117 -12.22 5.27 -13.46
N ASP A 118 -12.92 5.84 -14.44
CA ASP A 118 -12.40 5.90 -15.80
C ASP A 118 -11.16 6.82 -15.83
N ARG A 119 -10.04 6.29 -16.35
CA ARG A 119 -8.72 6.96 -16.34
C ARG A 119 -8.06 7.08 -14.96
N ALA A 120 -8.45 6.25 -14.00
CA ALA A 120 -7.75 6.19 -12.73
C ALA A 120 -6.25 5.89 -12.91
N ARG A 121 -5.44 6.42 -11.99
CA ARG A 121 -3.99 6.25 -11.98
C ARG A 121 -3.56 5.43 -10.76
N LEU A 122 -2.52 4.62 -10.93
CA LEU A 122 -1.89 3.89 -9.84
C LEU A 122 -0.45 4.44 -9.69
N VAL A 123 -0.05 4.74 -8.45
CA VAL A 123 1.26 5.30 -8.11
C VAL A 123 1.88 4.48 -7.01
N TRP A 124 3.00 3.83 -7.31
CA TRP A 124 3.75 3.02 -6.35
C TRP A 124 4.98 3.78 -5.85
N VAL A 125 5.06 3.95 -4.54
CA VAL A 125 6.29 4.39 -3.89
C VAL A 125 7.20 3.18 -3.77
N VAL A 126 8.47 3.36 -4.13
CA VAL A 126 9.48 2.31 -4.09
C VAL A 126 10.50 2.68 -3.02
N PRO A 127 10.83 1.77 -2.07
CA PRO A 127 11.82 2.01 -1.04
C PRO A 127 13.25 2.05 -1.59
#